data_AF-A0A3P7KHB3-F1
#
_entry.id   AF-A0A3P7KHB3-F1
#
_cell.length_a   1.000
_cell.length_b   1.000
_cell.length_c   1.000
_cell.angle_alpha   90.00
_cell.angle_beta   90.00
_cell.angle_gamma   90.00
#
_symmetry.space_group_name_H-M   'P 1'
#
loop_
_entity.id
_entity.type
_entity.pdbx_description
1 polymer ?
#
loop_
_entity_poly.entity_id
_entity_poly.type
_entity_poly.pdbx_seq_one_letter_code
_entity_poly.pdbx_strand_id
1 'polypeptide(L)'
;MINVLMAIGLSVDYSAHVCYHYHLGQRDGLLLNAKERITKILRAVGRPMAEASLSTLICMLPLFFVPVYIIVAFAKTVCLVSLLGLFHGIVIIPVCLSFLIRTKHIPIDTLVLSEQKETMLK
;
A
#
# COMPACT_ATOMS: atom_id res chain seq x y z
N MET A 1 15.01 -15.53 -15.84
CA MET A 1 14.90 -15.74 -14.37
C MET A 1 14.93 -14.43 -13.59
N ILE A 2 15.81 -13.48 -13.93
CA ILE A 2 15.88 -12.14 -13.27
C ILE A 2 14.53 -11.38 -13.22
N ASN A 3 13.71 -11.44 -14.28
CA ASN A 3 12.41 -10.74 -14.33
C ASN A 3 11.44 -11.21 -13.23
N VAL A 4 11.51 -12.48 -12.83
CA VAL A 4 10.67 -13.03 -11.76
C VAL A 4 11.11 -12.50 -10.40
N LEU A 5 12.43 -12.42 -10.16
CA LEU A 5 12.97 -11.85 -8.92
C LEU A 5 12.63 -10.36 -8.79
N MET A 6 12.80 -9.60 -9.87
CA MET A 6 12.37 -8.19 -9.94
C MET A 6 10.86 -8.03 -9.69
N ALA A 7 10.05 -8.93 -10.26
CA ALA A 7 8.61 -8.90 -10.06
C ALA A 7 8.20 -9.12 -8.60
N ILE A 8 8.84 -10.08 -7.92
CA ILE A 8 8.60 -10.34 -6.50
C ILE A 8 9.02 -9.13 -5.66
N GLY A 9 10.21 -8.57 -5.93
CA GLY A 9 10.72 -7.39 -5.23
C GLY A 9 9.79 -6.19 -5.32
N LEU A 10 9.40 -5.81 -6.55
CA LEU A 10 8.48 -4.69 -6.78
C LEU A 10 7.12 -4.92 -6.12
N SER A 11 6.57 -6.14 -6.20
CA SER A 11 5.28 -6.46 -5.58
C SER A 11 5.32 -6.36 -4.04
N VAL A 12 6.41 -6.81 -3.41
CA VAL A 12 6.58 -6.74 -1.96
C VAL A 12 6.77 -5.29 -1.51
N ASP A 13 7.51 -4.47 -2.26
CA ASP A 13 7.72 -3.05 -1.98
C ASP A 13 6.40 -2.27 -1.94
N TYR A 14 5.53 -2.46 -2.96
CA TYR A 14 4.21 -1.83 -2.98
C TYR A 14 3.38 -2.17 -1.74
N SER A 15 3.42 -3.43 -1.29
CA SER A 15 2.68 -3.87 -0.11
C SER A 15 3.28 -3.34 1.19
N ALA A 16 4.62 -3.30 1.31
CA ALA A 16 5.33 -2.82 2.47
C ALA A 16 5.13 -1.32 2.69
N HIS A 17 5.24 -0.51 1.64
CA HIS A 17 5.01 0.94 1.71
C HIS A 17 3.59 1.28 2.19
N VAL A 18 2.58 0.62 1.62
CA VAL A 18 1.19 0.86 2.02
C VAL A 18 0.93 0.41 3.46
N CYS A 19 1.49 -0.73 3.88
CA CYS A 19 1.36 -1.23 5.25
C CYS A 19 2.03 -0.28 6.27
N TYR A 20 3.24 0.19 5.96
CA TYR A 20 4.00 1.10 6.81
C TYR A 20 3.24 2.41 7.07
N HIS A 21 2.78 3.08 6.00
CA HIS A 21 2.02 4.32 6.13
C HIS A 21 0.65 4.11 6.78
N TYR A 22 0.05 2.93 6.62
CA TYR A 22 -1.16 2.58 7.35
C TYR A 22 -0.94 2.47 8.86
N HIS A 23 0.16 1.84 9.27
CA HIS A 23 0.52 1.73 10.69
C HIS A 23 0.88 3.10 11.28
N LEU A 24 1.55 3.95 10.52
CA LEU A 24 1.84 5.32 10.94
C LEU A 24 0.53 6.10 11.15
N GLY A 25 -0.41 6.03 10.21
CA GLY A 25 -1.75 6.61 10.36
C GLY A 25 -2.66 5.89 11.38
N GLN A 26 -2.24 4.79 12.01
CA GLN A 26 -2.91 4.22 13.21
C GLN A 26 -2.46 4.95 14.48
N ARG A 27 -1.19 5.35 14.54
CA ARG A 27 -0.60 5.99 15.73
C ARG A 27 -1.08 7.44 15.89
N ASP A 28 -1.41 8.11 14.79
CA ASP A 28 -1.91 9.50 14.80
C ASP A 28 -3.36 9.67 15.31
N GLY A 29 -3.96 8.66 15.95
CA GLY A 29 -5.08 8.87 16.88
C GLY A 29 -6.36 9.50 16.31
N LEU A 30 -6.66 9.33 15.02
CA LEU A 30 -7.93 9.82 14.47
C LEU A 30 -9.07 8.88 14.90
N LEU A 31 -9.90 9.36 15.84
CA LEU A 31 -11.22 8.83 16.17
C LEU A 31 -12.20 8.98 15.00
N LEU A 32 -11.82 8.45 13.84
CA LEU A 32 -12.63 8.42 12.63
C LEU A 32 -13.13 7.00 12.40
N ASN A 33 -14.31 6.92 11.79
CA ASN A 33 -14.91 5.68 11.36
C ASN A 33 -13.91 4.89 10.49
N ALA A 34 -13.82 3.56 10.66
CA ALA A 34 -12.78 2.73 10.03
C ALA A 34 -12.67 2.96 8.51
N LYS A 35 -13.80 3.22 7.84
CA LYS A 35 -13.88 3.56 6.40
C LYS A 35 -13.25 4.89 6.04
N GLU A 36 -13.49 5.94 6.82
CA GLU A 36 -12.90 7.28 6.59
C GLU A 36 -11.39 7.25 6.83
N ARG A 37 -10.95 6.52 7.86
CA ARG A 37 -9.54 6.33 8.16
C ARG A 37 -8.80 5.63 7.01
N ILE A 38 -9.34 4.53 6.50
CA ILE A 38 -8.78 3.82 5.34
C ILE A 38 -8.75 4.74 4.11
N THR A 39 -9.83 5.47 3.84
CA THR A 39 -9.90 6.37 2.69
C THR A 39 -8.88 7.50 2.77
N LYS A 40 -8.67 8.08 3.96
CA LYS A 40 -7.69 9.16 4.17
C LYS A 40 -6.26 8.65 3.95
N ILE A 41 -5.93 7.48 4.48
CA ILE A 41 -4.62 6.84 4.30
C ILE A 41 -4.40 6.46 2.83
N LEU A 42 -5.40 5.85 2.18
CA LEU A 42 -5.31 5.46 0.78
C LEU A 42 -5.18 6.68 -0.14
N ARG A 43 -5.76 7.83 0.22
CA ARG A 43 -5.53 9.10 -0.50
C ARG A 43 -4.11 9.63 -0.30
N ALA A 44 -3.58 9.53 0.91
CA ALA A 44 -2.23 9.99 1.23
C ALA A 44 -1.15 9.13 0.54
N VAL A 45 -1.35 7.81 0.48
CA VAL A 45 -0.37 6.85 -0.07
C VAL A 45 -0.63 6.50 -1.53
N GLY A 46 -1.88 6.51 -1.97
CA GLY A 46 -2.26 6.12 -3.33
C GLY A 46 -1.71 7.07 -4.39
N ARG A 47 -1.64 8.39 -4.11
CA ARG A 47 -1.01 9.36 -5.02
C ARG A 47 0.48 9.08 -5.25
N PRO A 48 1.34 9.02 -4.22
CA PRO A 48 2.76 8.75 -4.43
C PRO A 48 3.02 7.36 -5.03
N MET A 49 2.21 6.35 -4.70
CA MET A 49 2.32 5.03 -5.33
C MET A 49 2.02 5.07 -6.82
N ALA A 50 0.93 5.74 -7.22
CA ALA A 50 0.56 5.86 -8.62
C ALA A 50 1.61 6.64 -9.42
N GLU A 51 2.18 7.69 -8.84
CA GLU A 51 3.27 8.47 -9.42
C GLU A 51 4.54 7.62 -9.62
N ALA A 52 4.92 6.81 -8.63
CA ALA A 52 6.05 5.89 -8.73
C ALA A 52 5.85 4.80 -9.80
N SER A 53 4.65 4.26 -9.92
CA SER A 53 4.33 3.32 -11.01
C SER A 53 4.36 4.01 -12.38
N LEU A 54 3.82 5.23 -12.50
CA LEU A 54 3.86 6.00 -13.74
C LEU A 54 5.28 6.31 -14.19
N SER A 55 6.16 6.72 -13.28
CA SER A 55 7.57 6.98 -13.62
C SER A 55 8.29 5.72 -14.08
N THR A 56 7.96 4.55 -13.49
CA THR A 56 8.47 3.25 -13.95
C THR A 56 7.99 2.92 -15.36
N LEU A 57 6.71 3.15 -15.67
CA LEU A 57 6.16 2.93 -17.02
C LEU A 57 6.84 3.83 -18.05
N ILE A 58 7.02 5.12 -17.72
CA ILE A 58 7.72 6.08 -18.59
C ILE A 58 9.18 5.65 -18.81
N CYS A 59 9.86 5.20 -17.77
CA CYS A 59 11.23 4.68 -17.84
C CYS A 59 11.36 3.48 -18.79
N MET A 60 10.32 2.64 -18.89
CA MET A 60 10.32 1.46 -19.76
C MET A 60 9.96 1.77 -21.22
N LEU A 61 9.39 2.94 -21.54
CA LEU A 61 9.03 3.34 -22.92
C LEU A 61 10.19 3.23 -23.94
N PRO A 62 11.41 3.77 -23.69
CA PRO A 62 12.51 3.69 -24.66
C PRO A 62 12.93 2.25 -24.99
N LEU A 63 12.75 1.31 -24.06
CA LEU A 63 13.15 -0.09 -24.25
C LEU A 63 12.28 -0.82 -25.28
N PHE A 64 11.08 -0.32 -25.59
CA PHE A 64 10.22 -0.89 -26.62
C PHE A 64 10.74 -0.63 -28.05
N PHE A 65 11.57 0.39 -28.25
CA PHE A 65 12.13 0.73 -29.56
C PHE A 65 13.38 -0.08 -29.90
N VAL A 66 13.89 -0.87 -28.95
CA VAL A 66 15.07 -1.73 -29.16
C VAL A 66 14.62 -3.02 -29.87
N PRO A 67 15.17 -3.36 -31.05
CA PRO A 67 14.78 -4.54 -31.83
C PRO A 67 15.37 -5.84 -31.27
N VAL A 68 15.42 -5.97 -29.95
CA VAL A 68 15.96 -7.15 -29.25
C VAL A 68 14.86 -7.73 -28.38
N TYR A 69 14.46 -8.97 -28.69
CA TYR A 69 13.37 -9.67 -28.02
C TYR A 69 13.48 -9.64 -26.49
N ILE A 70 14.68 -9.87 -25.95
CA ILE A 70 14.86 -9.96 -24.50
C ILE A 70 14.61 -8.63 -23.78
N ILE A 71 14.94 -7.51 -24.43
CA ILE A 71 14.77 -6.15 -23.88
C ILE A 71 13.29 -5.77 -23.90
N VAL A 72 12.58 -6.08 -25.00
CA VAL A 72 11.14 -5.84 -25.11
C VAL A 72 10.37 -6.72 -24.13
N ALA A 73 10.73 -8.00 -24.01
CA ALA A 73 10.12 -8.91 -23.03
C ALA A 73 10.34 -8.41 -21.59
N PHE A 74 11.53 -7.89 -21.28
CA PHE A 74 11.84 -7.28 -19.99
C PHE A 74 10.94 -6.06 -19.70
N ALA A 75 10.86 -5.10 -20.62
CA ALA A 75 10.00 -3.92 -20.47
C ALA A 75 8.54 -4.32 -20.26
N LYS A 76 8.03 -5.29 -21.04
CA LYS A 76 6.68 -5.83 -20.88
C LYS A 76 6.45 -6.43 -19.50
N THR A 77 7.40 -7.21 -18.97
CA THR A 77 7.27 -7.81 -17.64
C THR A 77 7.28 -6.77 -16.51
N VAL A 78 8.12 -5.73 -16.60
CA VAL A 78 8.18 -4.67 -15.59
C VAL A 78 6.91 -3.82 -15.61
N CYS A 79 6.41 -3.45 -16.78
CA CYS A 79 5.13 -2.74 -16.90
C CYS A 79 3.98 -3.54 -16.30
N LEU A 80 3.92 -4.84 -16.62
CA LEU A 80 2.83 -5.72 -16.18
C LEU A 80 2.88 -5.94 -14.66
N VAL A 81 4.07 -6.13 -14.08
CA VAL A 81 4.18 -6.27 -12.62
C VAL A 81 3.93 -4.96 -11.88
N SER A 82 4.34 -3.81 -12.44
CA SER A 82 4.08 -2.51 -11.81
C SER A 82 2.58 -2.22 -11.73
N LEU A 83 1.83 -2.51 -12.80
CA LEU A 83 0.37 -2.36 -12.83
C LEU A 83 -0.34 -3.33 -11.88
N LEU A 84 0.02 -4.62 -11.93
CA LEU A 84 -0.57 -5.62 -11.05
C LEU A 84 -0.21 -5.38 -9.58
N GLY A 85 1.03 -5.00 -9.29
CA GLY A 85 1.52 -4.68 -7.95
C GLY A 85 0.84 -3.45 -7.36
N LEU A 86 0.65 -2.39 -8.17
CA LEU A 86 -0.10 -1.20 -7.76
C LEU A 86 -1.57 -1.54 -7.48
N PHE A 87 -2.22 -2.27 -8.39
CA PHE A 87 -3.61 -2.69 -8.21
C PHE A 87 -3.78 -3.56 -6.96
N HIS A 88 -2.91 -4.56 -6.79
CA HIS A 88 -2.95 -5.46 -5.65
C HIS A 88 -2.63 -4.73 -4.34
N GLY A 89 -1.64 -3.83 -4.32
CA GLY A 89 -1.26 -3.04 -3.15
C GLY A 89 -2.37 -2.10 -2.68
N ILE A 90 -3.08 -1.45 -3.62
CA ILE A 90 -4.17 -0.52 -3.31
C ILE A 90 -5.48 -1.24 -2.98
N VAL A 91 -5.76 -2.41 -3.57
CA VAL A 91 -7.06 -3.11 -3.41
C VAL A 91 -7.02 -4.14 -2.27
N ILE A 92 -5.96 -4.92 -2.14
CA ILE A 92 -5.91 -6.01 -1.14
C ILE A 92 -5.80 -5.44 0.27
N ILE A 93 -5.05 -4.36 0.47
CA ILE A 93 -4.86 -3.77 1.80
C ILE A 93 -6.17 -3.23 2.42
N PRO A 94 -7.02 -2.44 1.76
CA PRO A 94 -8.29 -2.01 2.34
C PRO A 94 -9.25 -3.17 2.60
N VAL A 95 -9.21 -4.23 1.78
CA VAL A 95 -10.02 -5.44 1.97
C VAL A 95 -9.53 -6.25 3.17
N CYS A 96 -8.22 -6.52 3.25
CA CYS A 96 -7.61 -7.22 4.39
C CYS A 96 -7.82 -6.45 5.70
N LEU A 97 -7.67 -5.12 5.70
CA LEU A 97 -7.99 -4.27 6.86
C LEU A 97 -9.46 -4.34 7.25
N SER A 98 -10.37 -4.27 6.29
CA SER A 98 -11.81 -4.35 6.56
C SER A 98 -12.15 -5.68 7.24
N PHE A 99 -11.51 -6.76 6.81
CA PHE A 99 -11.64 -8.07 7.44
C PHE A 99 -11.00 -8.12 8.84
N LEU A 100 -9.78 -7.59 9.00
CA LEU A 100 -9.06 -7.61 10.27
C LEU A 100 -9.75 -6.73 11.35
N ILE A 101 -10.29 -5.57 10.96
CA ILE A 101 -11.07 -4.68 11.83
C ILE A 101 -12.41 -5.30 12.19
N ARG A 102 -13.07 -6.00 11.25
CA ARG A 102 -14.31 -6.74 11.54
C ARG A 102 -14.10 -7.89 12.53
N THR A 103 -12.94 -8.54 12.50
CA THR A 103 -12.59 -9.61 13.45
C THR A 103 -12.14 -9.05 14.82
N LYS A 104 -11.48 -7.88 14.85
CA LYS A 104 -11.27 -7.09 16.08
C LYS A 104 -12.51 -6.22 16.37
N HIS A 105 -13.62 -6.85 16.75
CA HIS A 105 -14.57 -6.16 17.64
C HIS A 105 -13.92 -6.05 19.03
N ILE A 106 -12.89 -5.22 19.14
CA ILE A 106 -12.33 -4.79 20.41
C ILE A 106 -13.08 -3.51 20.75
N PRO A 107 -13.83 -3.48 21.86
CA PRO A 107 -14.63 -2.32 22.23
C PRO A 107 -13.68 -1.13 22.42
N ILE A 108 -13.89 -0.08 21.63
CA ILE A 108 -13.19 1.22 21.70
C ILE A 108 -13.29 1.80 23.13
N ASP A 109 -14.26 1.37 23.93
CA ASP A 109 -14.47 1.77 25.32
C ASP A 109 -13.28 1.45 26.25
N THR A 110 -12.47 0.41 25.99
CA THR A 110 -11.36 0.06 26.90
C THR A 110 -10.11 0.92 26.73
N LEU A 111 -9.90 1.55 25.57
CA LEU A 111 -8.76 2.46 25.35
C LEU A 111 -9.04 3.87 25.90
N VAL A 112 -10.30 4.32 25.80
CA VAL A 112 -10.75 5.58 26.44
C VAL A 112 -10.68 5.46 27.96
N LEU A 113 -10.99 4.28 28.51
CA LEU A 113 -10.89 4.04 29.96
C LEU A 113 -9.42 4.03 30.46
N SER A 114 -8.45 3.59 29.64
CA SER A 114 -7.03 3.66 30.01
C SER A 114 -6.47 5.09 29.96
N GLU A 115 -6.85 5.90 28.96
CA GLU A 115 -6.42 7.30 28.88
C GLU A 115 -7.07 8.18 29.96
N GLN A 116 -8.35 7.96 30.27
CA GLN A 116 -9.04 8.68 31.36
C GLN A 116 -8.49 8.29 32.74
N LYS A 117 -8.14 7.02 32.96
CA LYS A 117 -7.56 6.57 34.23
C LYS A 117 -6.15 7.15 34.48
N GLU A 118 -5.37 7.38 33.43
CA GLU A 118 -4.03 8.00 33.54
C GLU A 118 -4.11 9.53 33.76
N THR A 119 -5.17 10.17 33.27
CA THR A 119 -5.41 11.62 33.45
C THR A 119 -6.02 11.95 34.81
N MET A 120 -6.76 11.02 35.43
CA MET A 120 -7.36 11.17 36.77
C MET A 120 -6.39 10.84 37.92
N LEU A 121 -5.19 10.33 37.62
CA LEU A 121 -4.16 9.96 38.62
C LEU A 121 -3.00 10.96 38.70
N LYS A 122 -3.06 12.07 37.96
CA LYS A 122 -2.12 13.20 38.02
C LYS A 122 -2.76 14.41 38.68
#